data_AF-A0A3N0DRN5-F1
#
_entry.id   AF-A0A3N0DRN5-F1
#
_cell.length_a   1.000
_cell.length_b   1.000
_cell.length_c   1.000
_cell.angle_alpha   90.00
_cell.angle_beta   90.00
_cell.angle_gamma   90.00
#
_symmetry.space_group_name_H-M   'P 1'
#
loop_
_entity.id
_entity.type
_entity.pdbx_description
1 polymer ?
#
loop_
_entity_poly.entity_id
_entity_poly.type
_entity_poly.pdbx_seq_one_letter_code
_entity_poly.pdbx_strand_id
1 'polypeptide(L)'
;MVATALGKTSQNNTIAGRTFKASAWTVGHLQQTLEALKEKQPDAQLVISQTCYSPGFKKSAGTHDFDGAFDVKILNMSWSSAQRFLRSQGWAAWHRTPPAFKEHIHMVTIPPGLSGRPSAAQVGAAYKKLGLKVGHYIDGGLTSTGKTYTSSQIKDYFAHADGLAGPHTPDTDKSWHPKDISKTIYQPEDDMDKKELLEVLNSKDGQAAISNALVKKRLAPKNGPKNGRTVEDSINKIYDLLVSMDARLKKLEKG
;
A
#
# COMPACT_ATOMS: atom_id res chain seq x y z
N MET A 1 5.13 12.33 0.74
CA MET A 1 5.62 13.04 -0.47
C MET A 1 6.22 12.06 -1.46
N VAL A 2 7.10 11.17 -0.99
CA VAL A 2 7.62 10.00 -1.73
C VAL A 2 6.50 9.12 -2.31
N ALA A 3 5.55 8.70 -1.48
CA ALA A 3 4.43 7.84 -1.90
C ALA A 3 3.60 8.38 -3.09
N THR A 4 3.45 9.71 -3.22
CA THR A 4 2.71 10.35 -4.32
C THR A 4 3.54 10.48 -5.61
N ALA A 5 4.87 10.48 -5.51
CA ALA A 5 5.76 10.47 -6.68
C ALA A 5 5.80 9.08 -7.33
N LEU A 6 5.73 8.02 -6.52
CA LEU A 6 5.76 6.61 -6.97
C LEU A 6 4.46 6.13 -7.64
N GLY A 7 3.34 6.82 -7.43
CA GLY A 7 2.03 6.39 -7.92
C GLY A 7 1.64 6.82 -9.34
N LYS A 8 2.42 7.66 -10.02
CA LYS A 8 1.92 8.40 -11.20
C LYS A 8 2.01 7.69 -12.55
N THR A 9 2.86 6.67 -12.70
CA THR A 9 3.00 5.97 -13.99
C THR A 9 3.21 4.49 -13.75
N SER A 10 2.27 3.68 -14.24
CA SER A 10 2.42 2.23 -14.25
C SER A 10 3.26 1.78 -15.43
N GLN A 11 4.27 0.95 -15.15
CA GLN A 11 5.25 0.46 -16.10
C GLN A 11 5.27 -1.08 -16.10
N ASN A 12 5.88 -1.68 -17.11
CA ASN A 12 6.13 -3.12 -17.12
C ASN A 12 7.29 -3.44 -16.16
N ASN A 13 7.06 -4.39 -15.26
CA ASN A 13 8.01 -4.83 -14.25
C ASN A 13 8.09 -6.36 -14.27
N THR A 14 9.28 -6.92 -14.09
CA THR A 14 9.48 -8.37 -14.00
C THR A 14 9.80 -8.76 -12.56
N ILE A 15 8.84 -9.39 -11.88
CA ILE A 15 8.95 -9.78 -10.47
C ILE A 15 8.40 -11.20 -10.32
N ALA A 16 9.06 -12.03 -9.50
CA ALA A 16 8.68 -13.43 -9.28
C ALA A 16 8.45 -14.22 -10.59
N GLY A 17 9.30 -13.97 -11.60
CA GLY A 17 9.24 -14.64 -12.90
C GLY A 17 8.09 -14.20 -13.83
N ARG A 18 7.37 -13.12 -13.52
CA ARG A 18 6.30 -12.58 -14.37
C ARG A 18 6.52 -11.11 -14.70
N THR A 19 6.28 -10.76 -15.97
CA THR A 19 6.23 -9.38 -16.43
C THR A 19 4.80 -8.87 -16.38
N PHE A 20 4.56 -7.75 -15.70
CA PHE A 20 3.23 -7.14 -15.58
C PHE A 20 3.31 -5.63 -15.41
N LYS A 21 2.17 -4.97 -15.66
CA LYS A 21 2.03 -3.53 -15.46
C LYS A 21 1.66 -3.24 -14.00
N ALA A 22 2.34 -2.29 -13.35
CA ALA A 22 2.04 -1.82 -11.99
C ALA A 22 2.71 -0.46 -11.73
N SER A 23 2.21 0.32 -10.77
CA SER A 23 2.91 1.51 -10.26
C SER A 23 4.14 1.14 -9.44
N ALA A 24 5.04 2.11 -9.25
CA ALA A 24 6.21 1.91 -8.41
C ALA A 24 5.84 1.64 -6.94
N TRP A 25 4.68 2.14 -6.47
CA TRP A 25 4.15 1.79 -5.14
C TRP A 25 3.90 0.29 -5.01
N THR A 26 3.08 -0.26 -5.91
CA THR A 26 2.70 -1.69 -5.88
C THR A 26 3.91 -2.60 -6.12
N VAL A 27 4.84 -2.17 -6.98
CA VAL A 27 6.11 -2.85 -7.23
C VAL A 27 6.97 -2.90 -5.98
N GLY A 28 7.21 -1.76 -5.33
CA GLY A 28 8.02 -1.69 -4.12
C GLY A 28 7.44 -2.53 -2.98
N HIS A 29 6.13 -2.47 -2.76
CA HIS A 29 5.46 -3.31 -1.76
C HIS A 29 5.66 -4.81 -2.04
N LEU A 30 5.55 -5.22 -3.32
CA LEU A 30 5.78 -6.63 -3.69
C LEU A 30 7.25 -7.03 -3.55
N GLN A 31 8.20 -6.15 -3.88
CA GLN A 31 9.63 -6.38 -3.69
C GLN A 31 9.98 -6.57 -2.21
N GLN A 32 9.54 -5.66 -1.35
CA GLN A 32 9.72 -5.78 0.11
C GLN A 32 9.15 -7.10 0.64
N THR A 33 7.97 -7.48 0.14
CA THR A 33 7.32 -8.74 0.51
C THR A 33 8.17 -9.95 0.12
N LEU A 34 8.81 -9.93 -1.05
CA LEU A 34 9.70 -11.02 -1.51
C LEU A 34 11.01 -11.06 -0.73
N GLU A 35 11.57 -9.91 -0.37
CA GLU A 35 12.76 -9.82 0.47
C GLU A 35 12.50 -10.37 1.87
N ALA A 36 11.40 -9.94 2.50
CA ALA A 36 10.97 -10.48 3.79
C ALA A 36 10.64 -11.98 3.71
N LEU A 37 10.11 -12.46 2.59
CA LEU A 37 9.84 -13.89 2.39
C LEU A 37 11.16 -14.67 2.34
N LYS A 38 12.13 -14.20 1.55
CA LYS A 38 13.45 -14.83 1.42
C LYS A 38 14.20 -14.87 2.75
N GLU A 39 14.11 -13.82 3.56
CA GLU A 39 14.75 -13.77 4.87
C GLU A 39 14.09 -14.73 5.88
N LYS A 40 12.76 -14.71 5.96
CA LYS A 40 12.02 -15.42 7.02
C LYS A 40 11.68 -16.87 6.67
N GLN A 41 11.62 -17.19 5.39
CA GLN A 41 11.19 -18.47 4.83
C GLN A 41 11.99 -18.75 3.54
N PRO A 42 13.31 -19.03 3.64
CA PRO A 42 14.20 -19.11 2.46
C PRO A 42 13.80 -20.19 1.44
N ASP A 43 13.08 -21.23 1.87
CA ASP A 43 12.58 -22.30 1.00
C ASP A 43 11.21 -21.97 0.38
N ALA A 44 10.55 -20.89 0.78
CA ALA A 44 9.24 -20.51 0.26
C ALA A 44 9.35 -19.71 -1.04
N GLN A 45 8.41 -19.93 -1.96
CA GLN A 45 8.39 -19.25 -3.26
C GLN A 45 7.02 -18.65 -3.55
N LEU A 46 6.96 -17.32 -3.70
CA LEU A 46 5.76 -16.63 -4.16
C LEU A 46 5.59 -16.81 -5.67
N VAL A 47 4.42 -17.29 -6.09
CA VAL A 47 4.01 -17.49 -7.48
C VAL A 47 2.76 -16.65 -7.74
N ILE A 48 2.83 -15.77 -8.74
CA ILE A 48 1.70 -14.94 -9.15
C ILE A 48 0.86 -15.71 -10.17
N SER A 49 -0.45 -15.87 -9.93
CA SER A 49 -1.39 -16.45 -10.89
C SER A 49 -2.12 -15.39 -11.72
N GLN A 50 -2.50 -14.26 -11.11
CA GLN A 50 -3.11 -13.10 -11.78
C GLN A 50 -2.48 -11.80 -11.26
N THR A 51 -2.22 -10.87 -12.18
CA THR A 51 -1.51 -9.61 -11.92
C THR A 51 -2.47 -8.42 -11.87
N CYS A 52 -1.95 -7.25 -11.49
CA CYS A 52 -2.59 -5.97 -11.78
C CYS A 52 -2.78 -5.76 -13.30
N TYR A 53 -3.69 -4.85 -13.66
CA TYR A 53 -4.02 -4.50 -15.05
C TYR A 53 -4.28 -5.73 -15.94
N SER A 54 -4.98 -6.72 -15.38
CA SER A 54 -5.39 -7.95 -16.07
C SER A 54 -6.92 -7.99 -16.17
N PRO A 55 -7.52 -7.13 -17.02
CA PRO A 55 -8.97 -7.05 -17.15
C PRO A 55 -9.55 -8.27 -17.89
N GLY A 56 -10.87 -8.41 -17.86
CA GLY A 56 -11.60 -9.38 -18.69
C GLY A 56 -11.95 -10.71 -17.99
N PHE A 57 -11.48 -10.93 -16.76
CA PHE A 57 -11.90 -12.07 -15.95
C PHE A 57 -13.17 -11.74 -15.17
N LYS A 58 -14.35 -12.16 -15.67
CA LYS A 58 -15.64 -11.90 -14.99
C LYS A 58 -15.63 -12.27 -13.51
N LYS A 59 -14.94 -13.34 -13.11
CA LYS A 59 -14.83 -13.80 -11.72
C LYS A 59 -14.04 -12.86 -10.80
N SER A 60 -13.16 -12.02 -11.34
CA SER A 60 -12.42 -11.03 -10.54
C SER A 60 -13.27 -9.79 -10.21
N ALA A 61 -14.44 -9.66 -10.84
CA ALA A 61 -15.35 -8.53 -10.66
C ALA A 61 -14.67 -7.16 -10.85
N GLY A 62 -13.59 -7.11 -11.66
CA GLY A 62 -12.85 -5.87 -11.95
C GLY A 62 -11.87 -5.43 -10.86
N THR A 63 -11.61 -6.25 -9.83
CA THR A 63 -10.55 -5.97 -8.83
C THR A 63 -9.16 -5.87 -9.47
N HIS A 64 -8.90 -6.64 -10.53
CA HIS A 64 -7.63 -6.65 -11.27
C HIS A 64 -7.59 -5.71 -12.49
N ASP A 65 -8.63 -4.91 -12.74
CA ASP A 65 -8.69 -4.05 -13.95
C ASP A 65 -7.64 -2.94 -13.93
N PHE A 66 -7.17 -2.57 -12.74
CA PHE A 66 -6.18 -1.52 -12.52
C PHE A 66 -5.08 -1.99 -11.56
N ASP A 67 -4.49 -1.07 -10.81
CA ASP A 67 -3.36 -1.35 -9.93
C ASP A 67 -3.77 -2.02 -8.61
N GLY A 68 -2.77 -2.56 -7.91
CA GLY A 68 -2.83 -2.86 -6.49
C GLY A 68 -3.32 -4.25 -6.09
N ALA A 69 -3.72 -5.11 -7.03
CA ALA A 69 -4.22 -6.46 -6.73
C ALA A 69 -3.45 -7.59 -7.41
N PHE A 70 -3.23 -8.68 -6.67
CA PHE A 70 -2.63 -9.91 -7.17
C PHE A 70 -3.37 -11.13 -6.63
N ASP A 71 -3.41 -12.18 -7.44
CA ASP A 71 -3.72 -13.53 -6.97
C ASP A 71 -2.42 -14.30 -6.94
N VAL A 72 -2.10 -14.91 -5.79
CA VAL A 72 -0.82 -15.57 -5.55
C VAL A 72 -0.99 -16.92 -4.88
N LYS A 73 0.08 -17.71 -4.94
CA LYS A 73 0.35 -18.82 -4.04
C LYS A 73 1.74 -18.62 -3.46
N ILE A 74 1.97 -19.07 -2.23
CA ILE A 74 3.33 -19.20 -1.70
C ILE A 74 3.59 -20.69 -1.54
N LEU A 75 4.43 -21.23 -2.42
CA LEU A 75 4.85 -22.62 -2.37
C LEU A 75 5.66 -22.87 -1.10
N ASN A 76 5.62 -24.10 -0.61
CA ASN A 76 6.24 -24.53 0.65
C ASN A 76 5.69 -23.82 1.89
N MET A 77 4.48 -23.26 1.80
CA MET A 77 3.70 -22.76 2.93
C MET A 77 2.27 -23.28 2.84
N SER A 78 1.64 -23.58 3.98
CA SER A 78 0.19 -23.77 4.02
C SER A 78 -0.54 -22.46 3.71
N TRP A 79 -1.76 -22.54 3.18
CA TRP A 79 -2.55 -21.34 2.84
C TRP A 79 -2.70 -20.38 4.02
N SER A 80 -2.85 -20.91 5.24
CA SER A 80 -3.03 -20.11 6.45
C SER A 80 -1.74 -19.40 6.88
N SER A 81 -0.59 -20.05 6.67
CA SER A 81 0.73 -19.43 6.90
C SER A 81 1.03 -18.37 5.84
N ALA A 82 0.73 -18.65 4.57
CA ALA A 82 0.91 -17.71 3.47
C ALA A 82 0.05 -16.46 3.65
N GLN A 83 -1.24 -16.63 3.97
CA GLN A 83 -2.14 -15.51 4.26
C GLN A 83 -1.65 -14.68 5.45
N ARG A 84 -1.28 -15.33 6.56
CA ARG A 84 -0.71 -14.66 7.74
C ARG A 84 0.55 -13.86 7.39
N PHE A 85 1.45 -14.45 6.61
CA PHE A 85 2.66 -13.78 6.15
C PHE A 85 2.32 -12.53 5.34
N LEU A 86 1.49 -12.64 4.30
CA LEU A 86 1.11 -11.49 3.45
C LEU A 86 0.43 -10.36 4.26
N ARG A 87 -0.46 -10.70 5.20
CA ARG A 87 -1.08 -9.72 6.11
C ARG A 87 -0.07 -9.01 7.01
N SER A 88 0.95 -9.74 7.46
CA SER A 88 2.04 -9.16 8.24
C SER A 88 2.92 -8.21 7.44
N GLN A 89 2.91 -8.31 6.10
CA GLN A 89 3.65 -7.44 5.19
C GLN A 89 2.80 -6.27 4.66
N GLY A 90 1.56 -6.09 5.12
CA GLY A 90 0.74 -4.93 4.72
C GLY A 90 -0.24 -5.17 3.57
N TRP A 91 -0.42 -6.42 3.17
CA TRP A 91 -1.46 -6.80 2.21
C TRP A 91 -2.78 -7.08 2.90
N ALA A 92 -3.88 -6.57 2.33
CA ALA A 92 -5.21 -7.11 2.59
C ALA A 92 -5.33 -8.43 1.81
N ALA A 93 -5.25 -9.57 2.51
CA ALA A 93 -5.13 -10.87 1.85
C ALA A 93 -6.20 -11.87 2.31
N TRP A 94 -6.83 -12.58 1.37
CA TRP A 94 -7.87 -13.59 1.63
C TRP A 94 -7.58 -14.89 0.89
N HIS A 95 -7.76 -16.01 1.58
CA HIS A 95 -7.75 -17.31 0.92
C HIS A 95 -9.04 -17.50 0.11
N ARG A 96 -8.91 -17.88 -1.16
CA ARG A 96 -9.99 -18.20 -2.08
C ARG A 96 -9.94 -19.67 -2.43
N THR A 97 -11.07 -20.36 -2.34
CA THR A 97 -11.16 -21.82 -2.53
C THR A 97 -12.25 -22.21 -3.53
N PRO A 98 -12.19 -23.45 -4.06
CA PRO A 98 -13.29 -24.04 -4.82
C PRO A 98 -14.62 -24.11 -4.03
N PRO A 99 -15.77 -24.16 -4.72
CA PRO A 99 -15.93 -24.20 -6.19
C PRO A 99 -15.96 -22.81 -6.85
N ALA A 100 -16.12 -21.74 -6.08
CA ALA A 100 -16.23 -20.38 -6.63
C ALA A 100 -14.95 -19.96 -7.36
N PHE A 101 -13.80 -20.27 -6.76
CA PHE A 101 -12.47 -19.89 -7.24
C PHE A 101 -11.56 -21.10 -7.39
N LYS A 102 -10.53 -21.01 -8.25
CA LYS A 102 -9.37 -21.91 -8.09
C LYS A 102 -8.69 -21.54 -6.77
N GLU A 103 -8.04 -22.49 -6.10
CA GLU A 103 -7.33 -22.19 -4.86
C GLU A 103 -6.21 -21.15 -5.09
N HIS A 104 -6.22 -20.04 -4.36
CA HIS A 104 -5.19 -18.98 -4.35
C HIS A 104 -5.39 -18.03 -3.15
N ILE A 105 -4.42 -17.17 -2.87
CA ILE A 105 -4.59 -16.00 -1.99
C ILE A 105 -4.81 -14.77 -2.88
N HIS A 106 -5.96 -14.13 -2.73
CA HIS A 106 -6.20 -12.80 -3.30
C HIS A 106 -5.62 -11.75 -2.36
N MET A 107 -4.79 -10.85 -2.86
CA MET A 107 -4.12 -9.83 -2.05
C MET A 107 -4.18 -8.45 -2.69
N VAL A 108 -4.39 -7.42 -1.85
CA VAL A 108 -4.52 -6.03 -2.29
C VAL A 108 -3.63 -5.13 -1.43
N THR A 109 -2.87 -4.24 -2.07
CA THR A 109 -1.99 -3.30 -1.36
C THR A 109 -2.82 -2.32 -0.55
N ILE A 110 -2.52 -2.10 0.73
CA ILE A 110 -3.22 -1.13 1.56
C ILE A 110 -2.54 0.25 1.40
N PRO A 111 -3.27 1.36 1.15
CA PRO A 111 -2.68 2.69 1.10
C PRO A 111 -2.41 3.21 2.53
N PRO A 112 -1.39 4.06 2.72
CA PRO A 112 -1.04 4.58 4.04
C PRO A 112 -2.08 5.59 4.55
N GLY A 113 -2.11 5.76 5.87
CA GLY A 113 -3.03 6.70 6.54
C GLY A 113 -4.42 6.14 6.85
N LEU A 114 -4.63 4.83 6.67
CA LEU A 114 -5.82 4.12 7.14
C LEU A 114 -5.58 3.52 8.52
N SER A 115 -6.62 3.53 9.36
CA SER A 115 -6.61 2.91 10.69
C SER A 115 -8.06 2.63 11.15
N GLY A 116 -8.21 1.78 12.17
CA GLY A 116 -9.54 1.42 12.70
C GLY A 116 -10.40 0.71 11.66
N ARG A 117 -11.68 1.10 11.54
CA ARG A 117 -12.61 0.60 10.51
C ARG A 117 -12.94 1.75 9.53
N PRO A 118 -12.11 2.01 8.51
CA PRO A 118 -12.33 3.11 7.59
C PRO A 118 -13.58 2.90 6.73
N SER A 119 -14.24 3.98 6.37
CA SER A 119 -15.30 3.98 5.34
C SER A 119 -14.72 3.82 3.93
N ALA A 120 -15.53 3.39 2.97
CA ALA A 120 -15.11 3.31 1.57
C ALA A 120 -14.64 4.67 1.03
N ALA A 121 -15.23 5.78 1.47
CA ALA A 121 -14.79 7.13 1.11
C ALA A 121 -13.38 7.43 1.61
N GLN A 122 -13.04 7.01 2.84
CA GLN A 122 -11.68 7.18 3.39
C GLN A 122 -10.67 6.32 2.62
N VAL A 123 -11.03 5.08 2.28
CA VAL A 123 -10.19 4.18 1.47
C VAL A 123 -9.92 4.81 0.09
N GLY A 124 -10.97 5.20 -0.63
CA GLY A 124 -10.86 5.86 -1.93
C GLY A 124 -10.00 7.13 -1.87
N ALA A 125 -10.21 7.96 -0.85
CA ALA A 125 -9.41 9.18 -0.66
C ALA A 125 -7.92 8.87 -0.44
N ALA A 126 -7.60 7.78 0.27
CA ALA A 126 -6.22 7.35 0.50
C ALA A 126 -5.54 6.92 -0.81
N TYR A 127 -6.17 6.08 -1.63
CA TYR A 127 -5.62 5.73 -2.95
C TYR A 127 -5.51 6.94 -3.88
N LYS A 128 -6.53 7.81 -3.91
CA LYS A 128 -6.50 9.04 -4.70
C LYS A 128 -5.33 9.95 -4.31
N LYS A 129 -4.97 10.03 -3.03
CA LYS A 129 -3.81 10.78 -2.54
C LYS A 129 -2.47 10.16 -2.98
N LEU A 130 -2.41 8.84 -3.13
CA LEU A 130 -1.27 8.16 -3.74
C LEU A 130 -1.19 8.36 -5.27
N GLY A 131 -2.30 8.75 -5.91
CA GLY A 131 -2.40 8.81 -7.36
C GLY A 131 -2.67 7.44 -8.00
N LEU A 132 -3.03 6.44 -7.20
CA LEU A 132 -3.33 5.09 -7.70
C LEU A 132 -4.78 4.99 -8.14
N LYS A 133 -4.97 4.41 -9.33
CA LYS A 133 -6.27 3.92 -9.80
C LYS A 133 -6.34 2.43 -9.50
N VAL A 134 -7.36 2.00 -8.74
CA VAL A 134 -7.57 0.60 -8.38
C VAL A 134 -8.97 0.13 -8.81
N GLY A 135 -9.19 -1.18 -8.80
CA GLY A 135 -10.48 -1.78 -9.14
C GLY A 135 -11.62 -1.26 -8.25
N HIS A 136 -12.83 -1.15 -8.78
CA HIS A 136 -13.92 -0.47 -8.06
C HIS A 136 -14.34 -1.16 -6.75
N TYR A 137 -14.22 -2.48 -6.65
CA TYR A 137 -14.45 -3.18 -5.38
C TYR A 137 -13.29 -3.05 -4.38
N ILE A 138 -12.11 -2.56 -4.79
CA ILE A 138 -10.98 -2.38 -3.87
C ILE A 138 -11.24 -1.18 -2.97
N ASP A 139 -11.46 -0.01 -3.58
CA ASP A 139 -11.56 1.27 -2.90
C ASP A 139 -12.99 1.82 -2.78
N GLY A 140 -13.98 1.02 -3.17
CA GLY A 140 -15.35 1.48 -3.31
C GLY A 140 -15.55 2.39 -4.52
N GLY A 141 -14.72 2.30 -5.56
CA GLY A 141 -14.96 2.89 -6.87
C GLY A 141 -14.44 4.30 -7.03
N LEU A 142 -14.00 4.97 -5.97
CA LEU A 142 -13.70 6.39 -6.04
C LEU A 142 -12.63 6.70 -7.09
N THR A 143 -11.57 5.92 -7.16
CA THR A 143 -10.47 6.15 -8.11
C THR A 143 -10.78 5.67 -9.53
N SER A 144 -11.63 4.66 -9.68
CA SER A 144 -11.97 4.09 -10.99
C SER A 144 -13.14 4.76 -11.69
N THR A 145 -14.17 5.18 -10.93
CA THR A 145 -15.42 5.74 -11.46
C THR A 145 -15.68 7.19 -11.03
N GLY A 146 -14.90 7.71 -10.08
CA GLY A 146 -15.14 9.03 -9.49
C GLY A 146 -16.28 9.06 -8.47
N LYS A 147 -16.93 7.93 -8.19
CA LYS A 147 -18.03 7.80 -7.23
C LYS A 147 -17.70 6.76 -6.17
N THR A 148 -18.14 6.98 -4.94
CA THR A 148 -18.01 6.00 -3.85
C THR A 148 -19.23 5.09 -3.79
N TYR A 149 -18.99 3.78 -3.70
CA TYR A 149 -19.97 2.73 -3.48
C TYR A 149 -19.81 2.15 -2.06
N THR A 150 -20.80 1.37 -1.62
CA THR A 150 -20.83 0.79 -0.26
C THR A 150 -19.76 -0.29 -0.04
N SER A 151 -19.46 -1.07 -1.09
CA SER A 151 -18.55 -2.22 -1.06
C SER A 151 -17.10 -1.78 -1.27
N SER A 152 -16.19 -2.15 -0.36
CA SER A 152 -14.75 -1.95 -0.51
C SER A 152 -14.00 -3.08 0.20
N GLN A 153 -13.16 -3.81 -0.52
CA GLN A 153 -12.38 -4.92 0.02
C GLN A 153 -11.40 -4.44 1.09
N ILE A 154 -10.81 -3.25 0.93
CA ILE A 154 -9.95 -2.70 1.99
C ILE A 154 -10.77 -2.39 3.24
N LYS A 155 -11.95 -1.76 3.11
CA LYS A 155 -12.86 -1.57 4.24
C LYS A 155 -13.21 -2.92 4.90
N ASP A 156 -13.52 -3.93 4.10
CA ASP A 156 -13.84 -5.28 4.59
C ASP A 156 -12.66 -5.90 5.35
N TYR A 157 -11.43 -5.74 4.87
CA TYR A 157 -10.23 -6.22 5.53
C TYR A 157 -10.07 -5.62 6.94
N PHE A 158 -10.24 -4.30 7.07
CA PHE A 158 -10.21 -3.64 8.38
C PHE A 158 -11.39 -4.01 9.28
N ALA A 159 -12.48 -4.50 8.70
CA ALA A 159 -13.63 -5.04 9.43
C ALA A 159 -13.52 -6.56 9.70
N HIS A 160 -12.42 -7.20 9.30
CA HIS A 160 -12.23 -8.66 9.35
C HIS A 160 -13.37 -9.43 8.64
N ALA A 161 -13.79 -8.94 7.47
CA ALA A 161 -14.77 -9.58 6.60
C ALA A 161 -14.09 -10.28 5.41
N ASP A 162 -14.80 -11.19 4.73
CA ASP A 162 -14.24 -12.08 3.70
C ASP A 162 -13.94 -11.38 2.35
N GLY A 163 -14.27 -10.09 2.20
CA GLY A 163 -13.92 -9.27 1.04
C GLY A 163 -14.48 -9.79 -0.29
N LEU A 164 -15.62 -10.49 -0.27
CA LEU A 164 -16.37 -10.95 -1.44
C LEU A 164 -17.60 -10.07 -1.67
N ALA A 165 -18.18 -10.15 -2.87
CA ALA A 165 -19.50 -9.58 -3.12
C ALA A 165 -20.55 -10.26 -2.23
N GLY A 166 -21.17 -9.52 -1.32
CA GLY A 166 -22.22 -10.02 -0.41
C GLY A 166 -21.79 -10.06 1.06
N PRO A 167 -20.80 -10.89 1.46
CA PRO A 167 -20.37 -10.97 2.85
C PRO A 167 -19.42 -9.79 3.19
N HIS A 168 -20.04 -8.64 3.47
CA HIS A 168 -19.41 -7.46 4.06
C HIS A 168 -19.65 -7.36 5.57
N THR A 169 -20.23 -8.42 6.16
CA THR A 169 -20.53 -8.49 7.58
C THR A 169 -19.21 -8.48 8.35
N PRO A 170 -19.01 -7.56 9.30
CA PRO A 170 -17.79 -7.53 10.10
C PRO A 170 -17.54 -8.85 10.81
N ASP A 171 -16.26 -9.17 10.99
CA ASP A 171 -15.77 -10.30 11.75
C ASP A 171 -16.21 -11.68 11.20
N THR A 172 -16.60 -11.80 9.93
CA THR A 172 -16.87 -13.11 9.31
C THR A 172 -15.60 -13.88 8.97
N ASP A 173 -14.52 -13.18 8.64
CA ASP A 173 -13.22 -13.81 8.42
C ASP A 173 -12.55 -14.12 9.76
N LYS A 174 -12.64 -15.39 10.17
CA LYS A 174 -12.07 -15.90 11.42
C LYS A 174 -10.57 -16.22 11.34
N SER A 175 -9.95 -16.03 10.19
CA SER A 175 -8.50 -16.22 10.05
C SER A 175 -7.72 -15.08 10.73
N TRP A 176 -6.42 -15.28 10.90
CA TRP A 176 -5.61 -14.35 11.69
C TRP A 176 -5.43 -12.99 11.00
N HIS A 177 -5.60 -11.92 11.77
CA HIS A 177 -5.28 -10.55 11.38
C HIS A 177 -4.24 -9.95 12.35
N PRO A 178 -3.39 -9.00 11.89
CA PRO A 178 -2.52 -8.26 12.79
C PRO A 178 -3.37 -7.45 13.77
N LYS A 179 -2.92 -7.35 15.04
CA LYS A 179 -3.61 -6.57 16.08
C LYS A 179 -3.78 -5.10 15.71
N ASP A 180 -2.83 -4.58 14.93
CA ASP A 180 -2.81 -3.21 14.44
C ASP A 180 -2.43 -3.24 12.96
N ILE A 181 -3.45 -3.28 12.09
CA ILE A 181 -3.27 -3.30 10.63
C ILE A 181 -2.48 -2.09 10.16
N SER A 182 -2.64 -0.92 10.80
CA SER A 182 -1.98 0.30 10.36
C SER A 182 -0.45 0.22 10.43
N LYS A 183 0.08 -0.62 11.33
CA LYS A 183 1.52 -0.85 11.50
C LYS A 183 2.12 -1.84 10.52
N THR A 184 1.30 -2.56 9.76
CA THR A 184 1.82 -3.46 8.72
C THR A 184 1.84 -2.80 7.35
N ILE A 185 1.19 -1.64 7.17
CA ILE A 185 1.08 -0.97 5.87
C ILE A 185 2.46 -0.55 5.39
N TYR A 186 2.82 -1.04 4.19
CA TYR A 186 4.01 -0.66 3.44
C TYR A 186 4.28 0.85 3.47
N GLN A 187 5.51 1.21 3.84
CA GLN A 187 6.04 2.57 3.73
C GLN A 187 7.30 2.52 2.85
N PRO A 188 7.29 3.12 1.64
CA PRO A 188 8.44 3.08 0.75
C PRO A 188 9.67 3.77 1.35
N GLU A 189 9.49 4.73 2.26
CA GLU A 189 10.59 5.35 3.00
C GLU A 189 11.38 4.38 3.90
N ASP A 190 10.83 3.22 4.26
CA ASP A 190 11.56 2.21 5.04
C ASP A 190 12.57 1.43 4.18
N ASP A 191 12.36 1.39 2.85
CA ASP A 191 13.14 0.54 1.92
C ASP A 191 14.03 1.35 0.96
N MET A 192 13.82 2.65 0.82
CA MET A 192 14.69 3.48 -0.01
C MET A 192 16.06 3.62 0.65
N ASP A 193 17.13 3.23 -0.07
CA ASP A 193 18.49 3.61 0.34
C ASP A 193 18.53 5.14 0.49
N LYS A 194 19.26 5.61 1.50
CA LYS A 194 19.44 7.02 1.81
C LYS A 194 19.81 7.84 0.58
N LYS A 195 20.58 7.25 -0.35
CA LYS A 195 20.95 7.88 -1.62
C LYS A 195 19.75 8.06 -2.57
N GLU A 196 18.93 7.04 -2.74
CA GLU A 196 17.73 7.10 -3.59
C GLU A 196 16.68 8.04 -2.99
N LEU A 197 16.50 8.02 -1.67
CA LEU A 197 15.65 8.97 -0.96
C LEU A 197 16.13 10.40 -1.17
N LEU A 198 17.45 10.63 -1.09
CA LEU A 198 18.06 11.93 -1.38
C LEU A 198 17.85 12.36 -2.84
N GLU A 199 17.98 11.45 -3.80
CA GLU A 199 17.72 11.73 -5.22
C GLU A 199 16.25 12.13 -5.45
N VAL A 200 15.29 11.40 -4.86
CA VAL A 200 13.87 11.76 -4.93
C VAL A 200 13.61 13.10 -4.25
N LEU A 201 14.17 13.35 -3.06
CA LEU A 201 14.00 14.62 -2.35
C LEU A 201 14.61 15.80 -3.12
N ASN A 202 15.73 15.58 -3.81
CA ASN A 202 16.42 16.60 -4.61
C ASN A 202 15.83 16.76 -6.01
N SER A 203 15.00 15.82 -6.47
CA SER A 203 14.28 15.95 -7.74
C SER A 203 13.33 17.14 -7.73
N LYS A 204 13.02 17.67 -8.93
CA LYS A 204 12.06 18.77 -9.11
C LYS A 204 10.70 18.45 -8.47
N ASP A 205 10.24 17.21 -8.63
CA ASP A 205 8.97 16.76 -8.08
C ASP A 205 9.02 16.60 -6.55
N GLY A 206 10.14 16.12 -6.01
CA GLY A 206 10.38 16.07 -4.57
C GLY A 206 10.36 17.45 -3.94
N GLN A 207 11.08 18.40 -4.52
CA GLN A 207 11.12 19.80 -4.07
C GLN A 207 9.75 20.48 -4.18
N ALA A 208 8.99 20.22 -5.26
CA ALA A 208 7.63 20.72 -5.41
C ALA A 208 6.69 20.14 -4.34
N ALA A 209 6.82 18.85 -4.03
CA ALA A 209 6.06 18.23 -2.95
C ALA A 209 6.39 18.86 -1.58
N ILE A 210 7.69 19.07 -1.29
CA ILE A 210 8.17 19.71 -0.04
C ILE A 210 7.60 21.12 0.08
N SER A 211 7.71 21.93 -0.97
CA SER A 211 7.19 23.28 -1.01
C SER A 211 5.68 23.33 -0.76
N ASN A 212 4.91 22.46 -1.42
CA ASN A 212 3.46 22.35 -1.22
C ASN A 212 3.09 21.94 0.21
N ALA A 213 3.85 21.02 0.82
CA ALA A 213 3.63 20.62 2.21
C ALA A 213 3.90 21.77 3.18
N LEU A 214 4.95 22.56 2.95
CA LEU A 214 5.30 23.75 3.75
C LEU A 214 4.23 24.84 3.64
N VAL A 215 3.74 25.12 2.43
CA VAL A 215 2.64 26.08 2.20
C VAL A 215 1.38 25.61 2.92
N LYS A 216 1.02 24.34 2.80
CA LYS A 216 -0.15 23.77 3.47
C LYS A 216 -0.05 23.83 5.00
N LYS A 217 1.14 23.62 5.58
CA LYS A 217 1.40 23.81 7.02
C LYS A 217 1.22 25.26 7.44
N ARG A 218 1.74 26.22 6.66
CA ARG A 218 1.64 27.65 6.97
C ARG A 218 0.21 28.17 6.90
N LEU A 219 -0.63 27.53 6.09
CA LEU A 219 -2.05 27.86 5.93
C LEU A 219 -2.98 27.05 6.85
N ALA A 220 -2.47 26.05 7.58
CA ALA A 220 -3.29 25.25 8.48
C ALA A 220 -3.67 26.05 9.74
N PRO A 221 -4.94 26.00 10.20
CA PRO A 221 -5.34 26.66 11.45
C PRO A 221 -4.63 26.03 12.65
N LYS A 222 -4.10 26.86 13.56
CA LYS A 222 -3.23 26.47 14.70
C LYS A 222 -3.91 25.66 15.83
N ASN A 223 -5.08 25.07 15.60
CA ASN A 223 -5.87 24.41 16.65
C ASN A 223 -5.79 22.88 16.51
N GLY A 224 -4.68 22.27 16.93
CA GLY A 224 -4.48 20.82 16.98
C GLY A 224 -4.45 20.25 18.41
N PRO A 225 -4.91 19.01 18.65
CA PRO A 225 -5.09 18.43 19.99
C PRO A 225 -3.76 18.04 20.66
N LYS A 226 -3.71 18.17 21.99
CA LYS A 226 -2.47 18.22 22.78
C LYS A 226 -1.78 16.90 23.11
N ASN A 227 -2.30 15.70 22.82
CA ASN A 227 -1.68 14.46 23.32
C ASN A 227 -1.76 13.27 22.33
N GLY A 228 -0.62 12.94 21.72
CA GLY A 228 -0.36 11.76 20.89
C GLY A 228 0.76 12.06 19.91
N ARG A 229 1.63 11.08 19.56
CA ARG A 229 2.61 11.28 18.48
C ARG A 229 1.85 11.48 17.18
N THR A 230 1.70 12.75 16.79
CA THR A 230 0.89 13.11 15.62
C THR A 230 1.74 12.94 14.36
N VAL A 231 1.08 12.92 13.20
CA VAL A 231 1.75 13.09 11.91
C VAL A 231 2.63 14.36 11.90
N GLU A 232 2.27 15.36 12.72
CA GLU A 232 3.02 16.59 12.93
C GLU A 232 4.37 16.35 13.62
N ASP A 233 4.44 15.44 14.61
CA ASP A 233 5.70 15.05 15.25
C ASP A 233 6.63 14.34 14.27
N SER A 234 6.09 13.46 13.41
CA SER A 234 6.87 12.79 12.37
C SER A 234 7.37 13.79 11.32
N ILE A 235 6.55 14.76 10.93
CA ILE A 235 6.96 15.82 9.98
C ILE A 235 8.00 16.75 10.60
N ASN A 236 7.86 17.12 11.88
CA ASN A 236 8.83 17.95 12.57
C ASN A 236 10.18 17.23 12.72
N LYS A 237 10.17 15.92 13.04
CA LYS A 237 11.40 15.12 13.03
C LYS A 237 12.06 15.05 11.67
N ILE A 238 11.29 14.88 10.58
CA ILE A 238 11.82 14.88 9.22
C ILE A 238 12.41 16.26 8.88
N TYR A 239 11.72 17.35 9.26
CA TYR A 239 12.21 18.71 9.05
C TYR A 239 13.52 18.98 9.81
N ASP A 240 13.59 18.63 11.09
CA ASP A 240 14.79 18.79 11.91
C ASP A 240 15.95 17.94 11.37
N LEU A 241 15.65 16.74 10.86
CA LEU A 241 16.63 15.89 10.19
C LEU A 241 17.19 16.59 8.93
N LEU A 242 16.31 17.14 8.08
CA LEU A 242 16.69 17.83 6.85
C LEU A 242 17.51 19.10 7.12
N VAL A 243 17.14 19.89 8.12
CA VAL A 243 17.90 21.08 8.54
C VAL A 243 19.27 20.68 9.09
N SER A 244 19.36 19.60 9.87
CA SER A 244 20.64 19.11 10.39
C SER A 244 21.56 18.57 9.28
N MET A 245 20.99 18.01 8.22
CA MET A 245 21.74 17.51 7.06
C MET A 245 22.28 18.65 6.20
N ASP A 246 21.49 19.69 5.95
CA ASP A 246 21.92 20.91 5.24
C ASP A 246 23.07 21.62 5.97
N ALA A 247 22.99 21.73 7.30
CA ALA A 247 24.06 22.32 8.12
C ALA A 247 25.37 21.50 8.06
N ARG A 248 25.28 20.16 7.99
CA ARG A 248 26.46 19.27 7.87
C ARG A 248 27.08 19.33 6.48
N LEU A 249 26.27 19.39 5.42
CA LEU A 249 26.74 19.54 4.04
C LEU A 249 27.51 20.85 3.86
N LYS A 250 26.95 21.98 4.33
CA LYS A 250 27.62 23.28 4.30
C LYS A 250 28.95 23.33 5.06
N LYS A 251 29.12 22.45 6.06
CA LYS A 251 30.37 22.34 6.82
C LYS A 251 31.43 21.53 6.09
N LEU A 252 31.01 20.56 5.27
CA LEU A 252 31.89 19.76 4.41
C LEU A 252 32.30 20.51 3.13
N GLU A 253 31.49 21.45 2.66
CA GLU A 253 31.83 22.29 1.49
C GLU A 253 32.81 23.41 1.81
N LYS A 254 33.09 23.67 3.10
CA LYS A 254 33.98 24.74 3.58
C LYS A 254 35.31 24.24 4.13
N GLY A 255 35.56 22.93 4.11
CA GLY A 255 36.81 22.30 4.54
C GLY A 255 37.37 21.42 3.43
#